data_AF-A0A804R3H4-F1
#
_entry.id   AF-A0A804R3H4-F1
#
_cell.length_a   1.000
_cell.length_b   1.000
_cell.length_c   1.000
_cell.angle_alpha   90.00
_cell.angle_beta   90.00
_cell.angle_gamma   90.00
#
_symmetry.space_group_name_H-M   'P 1'
#
loop_
_entity.id
_entity.type
_entity.pdbx_description
1 polymer ?
#
loop_
_entity_poly.entity_id
_entity_poly.type
_entity_poly.pdbx_seq_one_letter_code
_entity_poly.pdbx_strand_id
1 'polypeptide(L)'
;MRAAEVLHSGAGNKNAFKALIAAEYSGVKVELTKDFEMGVSNKTPEFLKMNPLGKVPVLETPDGPVFESNAIARYVARLKDDNPLFGSSRIEQAHVEQWMDFAATEVDPGVGWYLYPRLGYIPYAHTTEETAIASLKRSLGALNTHLALNTYLVGHSVTLADIVLTCNLYHGIARILTKSFTSDFPHVERYFWTMVNQPNFKKVIGEVKQAESVPPVLKKGVPPKESKAKDVKKETPKEAPKPKVVEVPAEEEAPKPKPKNPLDLLPPSKMVLDDWKRLYSNTKTNFREVPKFVMDEVYDMELYEWTKVDISDEAQKERVNAMIEDQEPFEGEALLDAKCFK
;
A
#
# COMPACT_ATOMS: atom_id res chain seq x y z
N MET A 1 40.95 1.41 -0.37
CA MET A 1 39.58 1.97 -0.36
C MET A 1 38.63 0.80 -0.46
N ARG A 2 37.65 0.67 0.45
CA ARG A 2 36.56 -0.31 0.31
C ARG A 2 35.79 0.02 -0.98
N ALA A 3 35.37 -0.98 -1.74
CA ALA A 3 34.55 -0.77 -2.94
C ALA A 3 33.27 0.00 -2.55
N ALA A 4 32.72 0.80 -3.47
CA ALA A 4 31.46 1.48 -3.21
C ALA A 4 30.33 0.45 -3.12
N GLU A 5 29.44 0.60 -2.14
CA GLU A 5 28.26 -0.26 -2.02
C GLU A 5 27.25 0.15 -3.09
N VAL A 6 26.64 -0.81 -3.80
CA VAL A 6 25.73 -0.52 -4.92
C VAL A 6 24.29 -0.73 -4.48
N LEU A 7 23.47 0.31 -4.56
CA LEU A 7 22.05 0.28 -4.21
C LEU A 7 21.20 0.15 -5.47
N HIS A 8 20.56 -1.01 -5.63
CA HIS A 8 19.66 -1.29 -6.72
C HIS A 8 18.25 -0.77 -6.42
N SER A 9 17.83 0.29 -7.11
CA SER A 9 16.47 0.85 -7.04
C SER A 9 16.24 1.86 -8.17
N GLY A 10 14.97 2.07 -8.54
CA GLY A 10 14.58 3.21 -9.36
C GLY A 10 14.80 4.55 -8.64
N ALA A 11 15.02 5.60 -9.43
CA ALA A 11 15.15 6.97 -8.94
C ALA A 11 13.85 7.45 -8.26
N GLY A 12 13.97 8.26 -7.22
CA GLY A 12 12.80 8.81 -6.50
C GLY A 12 12.11 7.83 -5.53
N ASN A 13 12.64 6.62 -5.33
CA ASN A 13 12.10 5.66 -4.38
C ASN A 13 12.36 6.09 -2.93
N LYS A 14 11.29 6.40 -2.19
CA LYS A 14 11.38 6.78 -0.76
C LYS A 14 12.13 5.75 0.10
N ASN A 15 12.06 4.46 -0.24
CA ASN A 15 12.70 3.41 0.53
C ASN A 15 14.22 3.39 0.28
N ALA A 16 14.67 3.77 -0.92
CA ALA A 16 16.09 3.94 -1.23
C ALA A 16 16.69 5.16 -0.53
N PHE A 17 15.91 6.24 -0.37
CA PHE A 17 16.36 7.45 0.33
C PHE A 17 16.85 7.17 1.75
N LYS A 18 16.26 6.20 2.46
CA LYS A 18 16.69 5.82 3.81
C LYS A 18 18.18 5.48 3.87
N ALA A 19 18.63 4.62 2.97
CA ALA A 19 20.02 4.18 2.88
C ALA A 19 20.94 5.31 2.42
N LEU A 20 20.51 6.07 1.41
CA LEU A 20 21.30 7.18 0.86
C LEU A 20 21.50 8.31 1.88
N ILE A 21 20.47 8.68 2.65
CA ILE A 21 20.58 9.69 3.70
C ILE A 21 21.43 9.16 4.86
N ALA A 22 21.25 7.90 5.26
CA ALA A 22 22.12 7.28 6.26
C ALA A 22 23.59 7.30 5.81
N ALA A 23 23.85 7.07 4.51
CA ALA A 23 25.18 7.13 3.92
C ALA A 23 25.79 8.55 4.05
N GLU A 24 25.01 9.60 3.78
CA GLU A 24 25.45 11.00 3.93
C GLU A 24 25.85 11.34 5.38
N TYR A 25 25.04 10.96 6.37
CA TYR A 25 25.39 11.16 7.79
C TYR A 25 26.58 10.31 8.23
N SER A 26 26.76 9.14 7.62
CA SER A 26 27.83 8.20 7.96
C SER A 26 29.13 8.48 7.20
N GLY A 27 29.12 9.35 6.18
CA GLY A 27 30.27 9.54 5.28
C GLY A 27 30.60 8.29 4.47
N VAL A 28 29.62 7.42 4.24
CA VAL A 28 29.76 6.17 3.48
C VAL A 28 29.36 6.44 2.03
N LYS A 29 30.10 5.86 1.08
CA LYS A 29 29.76 5.97 -0.34
C LYS A 29 28.81 4.84 -0.74
N VAL A 30 27.58 5.19 -1.08
CA VAL A 30 26.57 4.29 -1.66
C VAL A 30 26.19 4.82 -3.04
N GLU A 31 26.36 4.00 -4.07
CA GLU A 31 26.05 4.35 -5.45
C GLU A 31 24.69 3.77 -5.85
N LEU A 32 23.74 4.63 -6.23
CA LEU A 32 22.48 4.18 -6.80
C LEU A 32 22.73 3.68 -8.24
N THR A 33 22.20 2.50 -8.56
CA THR A 33 22.28 1.95 -9.92
C THR A 33 21.71 2.92 -10.96
N LYS A 34 22.46 3.12 -12.04
CA LYS A 34 21.98 3.83 -13.23
C LYS A 34 21.03 2.92 -14.02
N ASP A 35 20.09 3.54 -14.71
CA ASP A 35 19.21 2.88 -15.68
C ASP A 35 18.39 1.70 -15.10
N PHE A 36 18.04 1.77 -13.81
CA PHE A 36 17.18 0.77 -13.18
C PHE A 36 15.72 0.91 -13.65
N GLU A 37 15.19 -0.13 -14.29
CA GLU A 37 13.81 -0.16 -14.78
C GLU A 37 12.95 -1.13 -13.94
N MET A 38 11.99 -0.56 -13.20
CA MET A 38 11.06 -1.35 -12.39
C MET A 38 10.13 -2.19 -13.27
N GLY A 39 10.10 -3.50 -13.02
CA GLY A 39 9.41 -4.50 -13.84
C GLY A 39 10.34 -5.28 -14.78
N VAL A 40 11.55 -4.77 -15.04
CA VAL A 40 12.55 -5.40 -15.91
C VAL A 40 13.78 -5.78 -15.10
N SER A 41 14.52 -4.80 -14.56
CA SER A 41 15.75 -5.03 -13.81
C SER A 41 15.54 -5.89 -12.56
N ASN A 42 14.44 -5.70 -11.84
CA ASN A 42 14.11 -6.48 -10.64
C ASN A 42 13.53 -7.88 -10.93
N LYS A 43 13.39 -8.27 -12.19
CA LYS A 43 12.85 -9.57 -12.62
C LYS A 43 13.91 -10.47 -13.25
N THR A 44 15.14 -10.00 -13.44
CA THR A 44 16.21 -10.84 -13.97
C THR A 44 16.60 -11.92 -12.96
N PRO A 45 17.10 -13.09 -13.41
CA PRO A 45 17.57 -14.14 -12.51
C PRO A 45 18.65 -13.66 -11.52
N GLU A 46 19.53 -12.76 -11.95
CA GLU A 46 20.60 -12.20 -11.15
C GLU A 46 20.04 -11.36 -10.00
N PHE A 47 19.03 -10.52 -10.27
CA PHE A 47 18.38 -9.73 -9.23
C PHE A 47 17.58 -10.61 -8.27
N LEU A 48 16.85 -11.61 -8.78
CA LEU A 48 16.06 -12.53 -7.96
C LEU A 48 16.93 -13.40 -7.06
N LYS A 49 18.19 -13.65 -7.43
CA LYS A 49 19.18 -14.28 -6.55
C LYS A 49 19.54 -13.39 -5.35
N MET A 50 19.52 -12.08 -5.51
CA MET A 50 19.77 -11.13 -4.41
C MET A 50 18.54 -10.90 -3.53
N ASN A 51 17.35 -10.80 -4.15
CA ASN A 51 16.08 -10.69 -3.44
C ASN A 51 15.02 -11.55 -4.14
N PRO A 52 14.61 -12.69 -3.56
CA PRO A 52 13.66 -13.61 -4.19
C PRO A 52 12.26 -12.99 -4.40
N LEU A 53 11.92 -11.90 -3.69
CA LEU A 53 10.66 -11.18 -3.89
C LEU A 53 10.71 -10.23 -5.09
N GLY A 54 11.90 -9.96 -5.66
CA GLY A 54 12.09 -8.96 -6.71
C GLY A 54 11.67 -7.55 -6.27
N LYS A 55 11.76 -7.24 -4.97
CA LYS A 55 11.45 -5.91 -4.41
C LYS A 55 12.71 -5.04 -4.37
N VAL A 56 12.50 -3.74 -4.38
CA VAL A 56 13.54 -2.71 -4.25
C VAL A 56 13.30 -1.85 -3.00
N PRO A 57 14.36 -1.31 -2.37
CA PRO A 57 15.77 -1.41 -2.74
C PRO A 57 16.44 -2.73 -2.33
N VAL A 58 17.58 -3.03 -2.97
CA VAL A 58 18.54 -4.08 -2.57
C VAL A 58 19.94 -3.48 -2.57
N LEU A 59 20.71 -3.68 -1.51
CA LEU A 59 22.11 -3.26 -1.44
C LEU A 59 23.00 -4.45 -1.77
N GLU A 60 23.82 -4.32 -2.80
CA GLU A 60 24.88 -5.25 -3.12
C GLU A 60 26.15 -4.83 -2.38
N THR A 61 26.69 -5.77 -1.60
CA THR A 61 27.90 -5.58 -0.79
C THR A 61 28.93 -6.66 -1.12
N PRO A 62 30.21 -6.45 -0.79
CA PRO A 62 31.25 -7.48 -0.98
C PRO A 62 30.96 -8.80 -0.26
N ASP A 63 30.22 -8.75 0.85
CA ASP A 63 29.92 -9.91 1.71
C ASP A 63 28.58 -10.58 1.34
N GLY A 64 27.81 -9.97 0.44
CA GLY A 64 26.52 -10.46 -0.02
C GLY A 64 25.43 -9.39 -0.06
N PRO A 65 24.28 -9.68 -0.70
CA PRO A 65 23.21 -8.71 -0.83
C PRO A 65 22.39 -8.57 0.46
N VAL A 66 21.91 -7.35 0.73
CA VAL A 66 20.98 -7.03 1.81
C VAL A 66 19.69 -6.46 1.19
N PHE A 67 18.56 -7.08 1.48
CA PHE A 67 17.23 -6.55 1.15
C PHE A 67 16.48 -6.14 2.42
N GLU A 68 15.33 -5.47 2.26
CA GLU A 68 14.62 -4.67 3.27
C GLU A 68 15.25 -3.30 3.57
N SER A 69 14.49 -2.24 3.25
CA SER A 69 15.02 -0.86 3.29
C SER A 69 15.52 -0.41 4.67
N ASN A 70 14.86 -0.84 5.76
CA ASN A 70 15.31 -0.55 7.11
C ASN A 70 16.58 -1.34 7.48
N ALA A 71 16.73 -2.58 7.01
CA ALA A 71 17.94 -3.39 7.21
C ALA A 71 19.13 -2.80 6.44
N ILE A 72 18.91 -2.37 5.20
CA ILE A 72 19.92 -1.69 4.38
C ILE A 72 20.39 -0.41 5.08
N ALA A 73 19.47 0.43 5.57
CA ALA A 73 19.86 1.67 6.27
C ALA A 73 20.69 1.40 7.54
N ARG A 74 20.33 0.36 8.31
CA ARG A 74 21.13 -0.10 9.47
C ARG A 74 22.51 -0.59 9.03
N TYR A 75 22.60 -1.39 7.97
CA TYR A 75 23.87 -1.88 7.46
C TYR A 75 24.78 -0.73 7.04
N VAL A 76 24.28 0.21 6.24
CA VAL A 76 25.03 1.40 5.79
C VAL A 76 25.52 2.21 6.98
N ALA A 77 24.70 2.43 8.01
CA ALA A 77 25.12 3.13 9.21
C ALA A 77 26.20 2.35 10.00
N ARG A 78 26.12 1.02 10.05
CA ARG A 78 27.13 0.15 10.70
C ARG A 78 28.47 0.09 9.99
N LEU A 79 28.58 0.56 8.74
CA LEU A 79 29.87 0.65 8.05
C LEU A 79 30.81 1.70 8.64
N LYS A 80 30.31 2.57 9.52
CA LYS A 80 31.08 3.49 10.33
C LYS A 80 30.93 3.12 11.81
N ASP A 81 32.05 2.93 12.49
CA ASP A 81 32.07 2.70 13.93
C ASP A 81 31.56 3.93 14.70
N ASP A 82 30.98 3.70 15.88
CA ASP A 82 30.44 4.73 16.78
C ASP A 82 29.49 5.72 16.09
N ASN A 83 28.68 5.21 15.15
CA ASN A 83 27.77 6.03 14.39
C ASN A 83 26.63 6.57 15.28
N PRO A 84 26.45 7.91 15.38
CA PRO A 84 25.43 8.50 16.24
C PRO A 84 23.99 8.19 15.80
N LEU A 85 23.80 7.65 14.59
CA LEU A 85 22.47 7.32 14.06
C LEU A 85 21.74 6.21 14.83
N PHE A 86 22.44 5.47 15.70
CA PHE A 86 21.85 4.43 16.56
C PHE A 86 21.44 4.95 17.95
N GLY A 87 21.73 6.20 18.29
CA GLY A 87 21.63 6.68 19.66
C GLY A 87 22.84 6.27 20.51
N SER A 88 22.96 6.89 21.68
CA SER A 88 24.15 6.86 22.54
C SER A 88 24.08 5.86 23.69
N SER A 89 22.90 5.28 23.94
CA SER A 89 22.67 4.33 25.03
C SER A 89 21.79 3.16 24.57
N ARG A 90 21.76 2.07 25.33
CA ARG A 90 20.92 0.89 25.00
C ARG A 90 19.43 1.24 24.90
N ILE A 91 18.95 2.16 25.76
CA ILE A 91 17.56 2.60 25.71
C ILE A 91 17.28 3.47 24.48
N GLU A 92 18.22 4.33 24.08
CA GLU A 92 18.08 5.10 22.84
C GLU A 92 18.12 4.19 21.61
N GLN A 93 18.98 3.17 21.59
CA GLN A 93 19.00 2.16 20.52
C GLN A 93 17.65 1.44 20.39
N ALA A 94 17.05 1.03 21.51
CA ALA A 94 15.72 0.44 21.52
C ALA A 94 14.64 1.42 21.03
N HIS A 95 14.70 2.70 21.43
CA HIS A 95 13.78 3.71 20.91
C HIS A 95 13.97 3.99 19.42
N VAL A 96 15.20 3.94 18.91
CA VAL A 96 15.46 4.07 17.47
C VAL A 96 14.77 2.94 16.72
N GLU A 97 14.93 1.71 17.18
CA GLU A 97 14.27 0.55 16.59
C GLU A 97 12.73 0.64 16.69
N GLN A 98 12.21 1.01 17.87
CA GLN A 98 10.79 1.24 18.08
C GLN A 98 10.18 2.20 17.07
N TRP A 99 10.83 3.34 16.83
CA TRP A 99 10.31 4.34 15.89
C TRP A 99 10.49 3.93 14.43
N MET A 100 11.56 3.19 14.10
CA MET A 100 11.74 2.62 12.76
C MET A 100 10.63 1.62 12.43
N ASP A 101 10.28 0.78 13.40
CA ASP A 101 9.25 -0.25 13.24
C ASP A 101 7.86 0.40 13.23
N PHE A 102 7.58 1.33 14.16
CA PHE A 102 6.36 2.15 14.13
C PHE A 102 6.15 2.84 12.79
N ALA A 103 7.20 3.46 12.23
CA ALA A 103 7.11 4.09 10.93
C ALA A 103 6.79 3.09 9.81
N ALA A 104 7.28 1.86 9.90
CA ALA A 104 7.07 0.80 8.90
C ALA A 104 5.70 0.12 9.03
N THR A 105 5.12 0.05 10.22
CA THR A 105 3.86 -0.68 10.48
C THR A 105 2.64 0.24 10.65
N GLU A 106 2.82 1.44 11.20
CA GLU A 106 1.70 2.34 11.54
C GLU A 106 1.57 3.53 10.58
N VAL A 107 2.68 3.98 9.98
CA VAL A 107 2.69 5.18 9.10
C VAL A 107 2.71 4.78 7.63
N ASP A 108 3.69 3.98 7.20
CA ASP A 108 3.86 3.63 5.79
C ASP A 108 2.62 2.94 5.18
N PRO A 109 1.99 1.97 5.88
CA PRO A 109 0.80 1.31 5.35
C PRO A 109 -0.37 2.28 5.26
N GLY A 110 -0.57 3.19 6.23
CA GLY A 110 -1.62 4.20 6.18
C GLY A 110 -1.46 5.15 4.99
N VAL A 111 -0.24 5.60 4.70
CA VAL A 111 0.08 6.39 3.50
C VAL A 111 -0.17 5.59 2.23
N GLY A 112 0.30 4.33 2.18
CA GLY A 112 0.17 3.45 1.01
C GLY A 112 -1.28 3.11 0.68
N TRP A 113 -2.09 2.71 1.66
CA TRP A 113 -3.50 2.36 1.48
C TRP A 113 -4.37 3.56 1.13
N TYR A 114 -3.96 4.78 1.47
CA TYR A 114 -4.61 5.99 0.99
C TYR A 114 -4.16 6.36 -0.44
N LEU A 115 -2.86 6.33 -0.72
CA LEU A 115 -2.32 6.83 -1.99
C LEU A 115 -2.48 5.84 -3.16
N TYR A 116 -2.13 4.58 -2.97
CA TYR A 116 -2.00 3.61 -4.07
C TYR A 116 -3.30 3.28 -4.80
N PRO A 117 -4.46 3.20 -4.13
CA PRO A 117 -5.73 3.04 -4.84
C PRO A 117 -6.07 4.25 -5.72
N ARG A 118 -5.76 5.47 -5.26
CA ARG A 118 -5.97 6.70 -6.06
C ARG A 118 -5.08 6.75 -7.30
N LEU A 119 -3.86 6.22 -7.20
CA LEU A 119 -2.93 6.10 -8.33
C LEU A 119 -3.22 4.90 -9.25
N GLY A 120 -4.25 4.10 -8.95
CA GLY A 120 -4.64 2.95 -9.78
C GLY A 120 -3.74 1.72 -9.65
N TYR A 121 -2.84 1.69 -8.66
CA TYR A 121 -2.02 0.50 -8.38
C TYR A 121 -2.82 -0.61 -7.68
N ILE A 122 -3.87 -0.22 -6.95
CA ILE A 122 -4.78 -1.10 -6.21
C ILE A 122 -6.22 -0.68 -6.57
N PRO A 123 -7.20 -1.59 -6.60
CA PRO A 123 -8.60 -1.20 -6.74
C PRO A 123 -9.03 -0.18 -5.68
N TYR A 124 -9.70 0.88 -6.11
CA TYR A 124 -10.27 1.89 -5.20
C TYR A 124 -11.57 1.39 -4.56
N ALA A 125 -11.64 1.50 -3.25
CA ALA A 125 -12.86 1.35 -2.45
C ALA A 125 -12.91 2.46 -1.41
N HIS A 126 -14.04 3.16 -1.32
CA HIS A 126 -14.22 4.30 -0.41
C HIS A 126 -14.00 3.91 1.05
N THR A 127 -14.55 2.77 1.48
CA THR A 127 -14.43 2.27 2.85
C THR A 127 -12.99 1.98 3.23
N THR A 128 -12.21 1.36 2.33
CA THR A 128 -10.78 1.10 2.54
C THR A 128 -9.99 2.39 2.71
N GLU A 129 -10.32 3.42 1.91
CA GLU A 129 -9.67 4.72 2.04
C GLU A 129 -10.02 5.41 3.38
N GLU A 130 -11.29 5.41 3.79
CA GLU A 130 -11.70 5.98 5.08
C GLU A 130 -10.98 5.30 6.25
N THR A 131 -10.88 3.96 6.22
CA THR A 131 -10.11 3.20 7.23
C THR A 131 -8.62 3.57 7.21
N ALA A 132 -8.01 3.70 6.02
CA ALA A 132 -6.61 4.10 5.89
C ALA A 132 -6.37 5.52 6.44
N ILE A 133 -7.27 6.46 6.13
CA ILE A 133 -7.21 7.83 6.66
C ILE A 133 -7.34 7.84 8.18
N ALA A 134 -8.30 7.11 8.75
CA ALA A 134 -8.49 7.04 10.19
C ALA A 134 -7.27 6.43 10.90
N SER A 135 -6.73 5.33 10.36
CA SER A 135 -5.51 4.70 10.88
C SER A 135 -4.31 5.66 10.81
N LEU A 136 -4.13 6.34 9.67
CA LEU A 136 -3.05 7.31 9.51
C LEU A 136 -3.20 8.49 10.48
N LYS A 137 -4.40 9.03 10.67
CA LYS A 137 -4.66 10.09 11.66
C LYS A 137 -4.33 9.65 13.08
N ARG A 138 -4.64 8.40 13.46
CA ARG A 138 -4.27 7.84 14.76
C ARG A 138 -2.74 7.81 14.96
N SER A 139 -2.01 7.30 13.95
CA SER A 139 -0.54 7.24 14.00
C SER A 139 0.10 8.62 14.05
N LEU A 140 -0.40 9.57 13.25
CA LEU A 140 0.04 10.96 13.27
C LEU A 140 -0.31 11.67 14.57
N GLY A 141 -1.42 11.33 15.22
CA GLY A 141 -1.79 11.83 16.53
C GLY A 141 -0.75 11.44 17.60
N ALA A 142 -0.37 10.16 17.64
CA ALA A 142 0.68 9.66 18.54
C ALA A 142 2.02 10.37 18.30
N LEU A 143 2.42 10.52 17.03
CA LEU A 143 3.62 11.28 16.66
C LEU A 143 3.52 12.75 17.08
N ASN A 144 2.37 13.39 16.87
CA ASN A 144 2.17 14.80 17.20
C ASN A 144 2.31 15.04 18.71
N THR A 145 1.81 14.13 19.55
CA THR A 145 2.01 14.16 21.00
C THR A 145 3.48 14.03 21.36
N HIS A 146 4.18 13.04 20.80
CA HIS A 146 5.61 12.84 21.06
C HIS A 146 6.45 14.05 20.63
N LEU A 147 6.20 14.56 19.43
CA LEU A 147 6.93 15.67 18.83
C LEU A 147 6.54 17.05 19.39
N ALA A 148 5.58 17.13 20.31
CA ALA A 148 5.27 18.39 20.99
C ALA A 148 6.46 18.89 21.83
N LEU A 149 7.17 17.97 22.49
CA LEU A 149 8.28 18.26 23.38
C LEU A 149 9.65 17.88 22.80
N ASN A 150 9.69 17.25 21.64
CA ASN A 150 10.90 16.72 21.05
C ASN A 150 11.17 17.30 19.65
N THR A 151 12.43 17.66 19.38
CA THR A 151 12.87 18.13 18.05
C THR A 151 13.07 16.96 17.09
N TYR A 152 13.62 15.85 17.60
CA TYR A 152 13.87 14.59 16.89
C TYR A 152 13.16 13.45 17.64
N LEU A 153 13.04 12.28 17.04
CA LEU A 153 12.33 11.15 17.66
C LEU A 153 13.06 10.58 18.87
N VAL A 154 14.40 10.58 18.86
CA VAL A 154 15.23 10.00 19.91
C VAL A 154 16.38 10.95 20.25
N GLY A 155 16.54 11.26 21.54
CA GLY A 155 17.63 12.10 22.03
C GLY A 155 17.58 13.53 21.49
N HIS A 156 18.74 14.06 21.10
CA HIS A 156 18.90 15.47 20.70
C HIS A 156 19.52 15.65 19.30
N SER A 157 19.58 14.58 18.50
CA SER A 157 20.17 14.59 17.15
C SER A 157 19.44 13.64 16.22
N VAL A 158 19.66 13.79 14.92
CA VAL A 158 19.12 12.88 13.89
C VAL A 158 19.61 11.45 14.11
N THR A 159 18.68 10.50 14.05
CA THR A 159 18.92 9.06 14.12
C THR A 159 18.31 8.33 12.92
N LEU A 160 18.50 7.02 12.81
CA LEU A 160 17.80 6.19 11.82
C LEU A 160 16.27 6.27 11.98
N ALA A 161 15.76 6.47 13.19
CA ALA A 161 14.33 6.67 13.40
C ALA A 161 13.83 7.87 12.59
N ASP A 162 14.56 8.99 12.64
CA ASP A 162 14.16 10.22 11.97
C ASP A 162 14.24 10.10 10.45
N ILE A 163 15.29 9.45 9.96
CA ILE A 163 15.50 9.15 8.54
C ILE A 163 14.34 8.28 8.01
N VAL A 164 14.03 7.18 8.69
CA VAL A 164 12.99 6.24 8.25
C VAL A 164 11.61 6.90 8.29
N LEU A 165 11.25 7.57 9.39
CA LEU A 165 9.95 8.21 9.51
C LEU A 165 9.75 9.28 8.44
N THR A 166 10.75 10.16 8.24
CA THR A 166 10.67 11.22 7.23
C THR A 166 10.51 10.64 5.82
N CYS A 167 11.24 9.57 5.49
CA CYS A 167 11.09 8.90 4.20
C CYS A 167 9.70 8.26 4.02
N ASN A 168 9.13 7.64 5.06
CA ASN A 168 7.79 7.06 4.99
C ASN A 168 6.68 8.12 4.90
N LEU A 169 6.87 9.29 5.53
CA LEU A 169 5.96 10.44 5.40
C LEU A 169 6.07 11.16 4.05
N TYR A 170 7.19 11.02 3.33
CA TYR A 170 7.49 11.79 2.11
C TYR A 170 6.36 11.75 1.07
N HIS A 171 5.90 10.55 0.68
CA HIS A 171 4.81 10.43 -0.29
C HIS A 171 3.49 10.94 0.27
N GLY A 172 3.26 10.81 1.57
CA GLY A 172 2.12 11.41 2.26
C GLY A 172 2.10 12.92 2.02
N ILE A 173 3.12 13.62 2.51
CA ILE A 173 3.23 15.09 2.41
C ILE A 173 3.23 15.56 0.96
N ALA A 174 3.99 14.90 0.09
CA ALA A 174 4.16 15.34 -1.30
C ALA A 174 2.94 15.04 -2.20
N ARG A 175 2.04 14.13 -1.81
CA ARG A 175 0.99 13.64 -2.69
C ARG A 175 -0.43 13.70 -2.13
N ILE A 176 -0.67 13.52 -0.83
CA ILE A 176 -2.03 13.31 -0.30
C ILE A 176 -2.34 14.11 0.98
N LEU A 177 -1.34 14.55 1.73
CA LEU A 177 -1.55 15.27 2.99
C LEU A 177 -1.51 16.77 2.72
N THR A 178 -2.68 17.33 2.40
CA THR A 178 -2.85 18.77 2.16
C THR A 178 -2.63 19.60 3.41
N LYS A 179 -2.49 20.92 3.27
CA LYS A 179 -2.32 21.82 4.42
C LYS A 179 -3.47 21.72 5.43
N SER A 180 -4.71 21.53 4.95
CA SER A 180 -5.87 21.31 5.81
C SER A 180 -5.82 19.98 6.55
N PHE A 181 -5.12 18.97 6.02
CA PHE A 181 -4.92 17.71 6.72
C PHE A 181 -3.83 17.86 7.79
N THR A 182 -2.70 18.48 7.44
CA THR A 182 -1.55 18.60 8.35
C THR A 182 -1.77 19.61 9.46
N SER A 183 -2.74 20.54 9.35
CA SER A 183 -3.09 21.47 10.42
C SER A 183 -3.58 20.78 11.70
N ASP A 184 -4.10 19.55 11.60
CA ASP A 184 -4.46 18.72 12.76
C ASP A 184 -3.22 18.21 13.52
N PHE A 185 -2.04 18.22 12.88
CA PHE A 185 -0.78 17.64 13.38
C PHE A 185 0.42 18.61 13.24
N PRO A 186 0.35 19.79 13.88
CA PRO A 186 1.33 20.86 13.65
C PRO A 186 2.76 20.50 14.04
N HIS A 187 2.96 19.63 15.05
CA HIS A 187 4.29 19.20 15.46
C HIS A 187 4.90 18.19 14.50
N VAL A 188 4.08 17.33 13.88
CA VAL A 188 4.52 16.44 12.80
C VAL A 188 4.90 17.25 11.57
N GLU A 189 4.09 18.25 11.20
CA GLU A 189 4.40 19.14 10.08
C GLU A 189 5.71 19.90 10.32
N ARG A 190 5.88 20.51 11.50
CA ARG A 190 7.14 21.15 11.93
C ARG A 190 8.32 20.19 11.79
N TYR A 191 8.18 19.00 12.36
CA TYR A 191 9.23 17.98 12.34
C TYR A 191 9.61 17.60 10.91
N PHE A 192 8.64 17.30 10.05
CA PHE A 192 8.90 16.91 8.67
C PHE A 192 9.70 18.00 7.93
N TRP A 193 9.29 19.27 8.05
CA TRP A 193 10.00 20.39 7.43
C TRP A 193 11.37 20.62 8.03
N THR A 194 11.56 20.43 9.33
CA THR A 194 12.90 20.44 9.94
C THR A 194 13.79 19.38 9.30
N MET A 195 13.29 18.16 9.11
CA MET A 195 14.07 17.04 8.59
C MET A 195 14.42 17.19 7.10
N VAL A 196 13.45 17.44 6.23
CA VAL A 196 13.71 17.49 4.78
C VAL A 196 14.59 18.68 4.36
N ASN A 197 14.67 19.72 5.19
CA ASN A 197 15.54 20.87 4.96
C ASN A 197 16.96 20.71 5.53
N GLN A 198 17.26 19.63 6.26
CA GLN A 198 18.64 19.32 6.63
C GLN A 198 19.49 19.08 5.37
N PRO A 199 20.76 19.51 5.32
CA PRO A 199 21.60 19.40 4.13
C PRO A 199 21.69 17.98 3.55
N ASN A 200 21.83 16.97 4.43
CA ASN A 200 21.94 15.56 4.04
C ASN A 200 20.63 15.02 3.45
N PHE A 201 19.47 15.47 3.96
CA PHE A 201 18.17 15.10 3.40
C PHE A 201 17.96 15.79 2.06
N LYS A 202 18.19 17.11 1.99
CA LYS A 202 17.99 17.92 0.78
C LYS A 202 18.87 17.45 -0.38
N LYS A 203 20.10 16.99 -0.10
CA LYS A 203 21.01 16.42 -1.11
C LYS A 203 20.44 15.16 -1.77
N VAL A 204 19.70 14.34 -1.04
CA VAL A 204 19.15 13.06 -1.54
C VAL A 204 17.73 13.21 -2.08
N ILE A 205 16.85 13.87 -1.32
CA ILE A 205 15.42 14.00 -1.65
C ILE A 205 15.18 15.15 -2.63
N GLY A 206 16.01 16.18 -2.60
CA GLY A 206 15.79 17.42 -3.33
C GLY A 206 14.80 18.36 -2.63
N GLU A 207 14.22 19.27 -3.41
CA GLU A 207 13.18 20.19 -2.92
C GLU A 207 11.84 19.43 -2.77
N VAL A 208 11.24 19.54 -1.59
CA VAL A 208 9.95 18.92 -1.28
C VAL A 208 8.86 19.98 -1.33
N LYS A 209 7.75 19.66 -2.01
CA LYS A 209 6.53 20.48 -2.03
C LYS A 209 5.38 19.68 -1.44
N GLN A 210 4.58 20.33 -0.60
CA GLN A 210 3.39 19.70 -0.03
C GLN A 210 2.28 19.61 -1.08
N ALA A 211 1.43 18.60 -0.95
CA ALA A 211 0.26 18.41 -1.79
C ALA A 211 -0.73 19.59 -1.62
N GLU A 212 -1.08 20.24 -2.73
CA GLU A 212 -2.14 21.26 -2.74
C GLU A 212 -3.54 20.63 -2.70
N SER A 213 -3.67 19.44 -3.30
CA SER A 213 -4.91 18.67 -3.34
C SER A 213 -4.63 17.17 -3.35
N VAL A 214 -5.63 16.38 -2.98
CA VAL A 214 -5.58 14.93 -3.05
C VAL A 214 -5.80 14.49 -4.51
N PRO A 215 -4.96 13.60 -5.09
CA PRO A 215 -5.10 13.14 -6.46
C PRO A 215 -6.48 12.53 -6.71
N PRO A 216 -7.09 12.79 -7.88
CA PRO A 216 -8.34 12.13 -8.24
C PRO A 216 -8.13 10.61 -8.36
N VAL A 217 -9.19 9.85 -8.15
CA VAL A 217 -9.16 8.40 -8.33
C VAL A 217 -9.01 8.08 -9.82
N LEU A 218 -7.89 7.47 -10.20
CA LEU A 218 -7.68 7.01 -11.58
C LEU A 218 -8.56 5.78 -11.86
N LYS A 219 -9.34 5.82 -12.96
CA LYS A 219 -10.07 4.65 -13.45
C LYS A 219 -9.07 3.67 -14.09
N LYS A 220 -9.17 2.37 -13.79
CA LYS A 220 -8.30 1.30 -14.33
C LYS A 220 -8.07 1.47 -15.84
N GLY A 221 -6.80 1.46 -16.29
CA GLY A 221 -6.46 1.30 -17.71
C GLY A 221 -5.48 2.30 -18.34
N VAL A 222 -4.93 3.26 -17.60
CA VAL A 222 -3.90 4.17 -18.15
C VAL A 222 -2.63 4.08 -17.32
N PRO A 223 -1.53 3.50 -17.85
CA PRO A 223 -0.22 3.61 -17.22
C PRO A 223 0.16 5.09 -17.10
N PRO A 224 0.74 5.55 -15.98
CA PRO A 224 1.28 6.90 -15.90
C PRO A 224 2.34 7.06 -17.00
N LYS A 225 2.11 7.98 -17.96
CA LYS A 225 3.18 8.46 -18.82
C LYS A 225 4.18 9.18 -17.92
N GLU A 226 5.35 8.60 -17.73
CA GLU A 226 6.52 9.37 -17.33
C GLU A 226 6.62 10.58 -18.26
N SER A 227 6.62 11.77 -17.66
CA SER A 227 6.80 13.03 -18.35
C SER A 227 8.21 13.10 -18.92
N LYS A 228 8.39 12.59 -20.14
CA LYS A 228 9.58 12.88 -20.95
C LYS A 228 9.62 14.37 -21.24
N ALA A 229 10.78 14.95 -20.96
CA ALA A 229 11.13 16.32 -21.25
C ALA A 229 10.79 16.70 -22.70
N LYS A 230 10.35 17.94 -22.86
CA LYS A 230 10.15 18.60 -24.16
C LYS A 230 11.49 18.66 -24.90
N ASP A 231 11.51 18.26 -26.16
CA ASP A 231 12.23 19.03 -27.19
C ASP A 231 11.65 18.84 -28.60
N VAL A 232 11.35 20.00 -29.19
CA VAL A 232 11.38 20.49 -30.58
C VAL A 232 10.71 19.72 -31.75
N LYS A 233 9.80 20.47 -32.38
CA LYS A 233 9.18 20.33 -33.71
C LYS A 233 10.14 19.90 -34.84
N LYS A 234 9.69 18.98 -35.70
CA LYS A 234 9.82 19.13 -37.17
C LYS A 234 8.72 18.37 -37.93
N GLU A 235 8.45 18.86 -39.12
CA GLU A 235 7.20 18.87 -39.88
C GLU A 235 6.79 17.54 -40.55
N THR A 236 5.47 17.36 -40.70
CA THR A 236 4.80 16.44 -41.64
C THR A 236 4.97 16.85 -43.10
N PRO A 237 4.89 15.90 -44.05
CA PRO A 237 3.87 16.03 -45.09
C PRO A 237 2.98 14.78 -45.31
N LYS A 238 1.80 15.05 -45.89
CA LYS A 238 0.60 14.22 -46.15
C LYS A 238 0.72 13.15 -47.27
N GLU A 239 -0.08 12.07 -47.11
CA GLU A 239 -0.97 11.29 -48.05
C GLU A 239 -0.65 11.18 -49.56
N ALA A 240 -0.91 10.12 -50.34
CA ALA A 240 -1.89 8.99 -50.36
C ALA A 240 -1.41 7.94 -51.46
N PRO A 241 -2.23 7.01 -52.03
CA PRO A 241 -3.27 6.07 -51.57
C PRO A 241 -2.98 4.56 -51.92
N LYS A 242 -3.85 3.65 -51.47
CA LYS A 242 -3.88 2.17 -51.67
C LYS A 242 -3.90 1.70 -53.14
N PRO A 243 -3.53 0.42 -53.38
CA PRO A 243 -4.46 -0.48 -54.08
C PRO A 243 -4.83 -1.75 -53.27
N LYS A 244 -6.08 -2.19 -53.44
CA LYS A 244 -6.68 -3.45 -52.95
C LYS A 244 -6.10 -4.65 -53.73
N VAL A 245 -5.83 -5.77 -53.05
CA VAL A 245 -5.85 -7.12 -53.64
C VAL A 245 -6.60 -8.07 -52.69
N VAL A 246 -7.28 -9.01 -53.34
CA VAL A 246 -8.45 -9.80 -52.96
C VAL A 246 -8.13 -10.95 -51.99
N GLU A 247 -9.12 -11.28 -51.15
CA GLU A 247 -9.19 -12.39 -50.19
C GLU A 247 -9.09 -13.78 -50.82
N VAL A 248 -8.35 -14.69 -50.15
CA VAL A 248 -8.76 -16.08 -49.94
C VAL A 248 -8.31 -16.47 -48.50
N PRO A 249 -9.20 -16.98 -47.63
CA PRO A 249 -8.93 -17.13 -46.19
C PRO A 249 -8.10 -18.38 -45.86
N ALA A 250 -7.10 -18.21 -44.98
CA ALA A 250 -6.44 -19.29 -44.27
C ALA A 250 -7.23 -19.61 -42.99
N GLU A 251 -7.48 -20.89 -42.75
CA GLU A 251 -8.09 -21.42 -41.53
C GLU A 251 -7.26 -21.05 -40.29
N GLU A 252 -7.81 -20.19 -39.43
CA GLU A 252 -7.38 -20.04 -38.04
C GLU A 252 -8.25 -20.92 -37.14
N GLU A 253 -7.61 -21.86 -36.45
CA GLU A 253 -8.21 -22.62 -35.35
C GLU A 253 -8.71 -21.67 -34.25
N ALA A 254 -10.02 -21.75 -33.95
CA ALA A 254 -10.63 -21.03 -32.85
C ALA A 254 -10.10 -21.52 -31.48
N PRO A 255 -9.87 -20.62 -30.50
CA PRO A 255 -9.52 -21.02 -29.14
C PRO A 255 -10.73 -21.67 -28.45
N LYS A 256 -10.52 -22.83 -27.84
CA LYS A 256 -11.53 -23.59 -27.08
C LYS A 256 -12.21 -22.73 -26.01
N PRO A 257 -13.55 -22.81 -25.85
CA PRO A 257 -14.27 -22.06 -24.83
C PRO A 257 -13.92 -22.60 -23.43
N LYS A 258 -13.65 -21.69 -22.49
CA LYS A 258 -13.57 -22.01 -21.07
C LYS A 258 -14.91 -22.60 -20.60
N PRO A 259 -14.90 -23.59 -19.70
CA PRO A 259 -16.13 -24.16 -19.16
C PRO A 259 -16.96 -23.06 -18.48
N LYS A 260 -18.23 -22.93 -18.88
CA LYS A 260 -19.19 -22.01 -18.28
C LYS A 260 -19.35 -22.36 -16.80
N ASN A 261 -19.33 -21.34 -15.93
CA ASN A 261 -19.58 -21.55 -14.52
C ASN A 261 -21.04 -22.01 -14.37
N PRO A 262 -21.35 -23.08 -13.62
CA PRO A 262 -22.73 -23.54 -13.41
C PRO A 262 -23.69 -22.45 -12.92
N LEU A 263 -23.16 -21.37 -12.31
CA LEU A 263 -23.91 -20.21 -11.85
C LEU A 263 -24.39 -19.28 -12.99
N ASP A 264 -23.79 -19.36 -14.19
CA ASP A 264 -24.19 -18.56 -15.37
C ASP A 264 -25.48 -19.09 -16.02
N LEU A 265 -25.98 -20.26 -15.56
CA LEU A 265 -27.24 -20.86 -16.02
C LEU A 265 -28.44 -20.44 -15.16
N LEU A 266 -28.21 -19.73 -14.06
CA LEU A 266 -29.29 -19.24 -13.22
C LEU A 266 -29.94 -17.99 -13.85
N PRO A 267 -31.28 -17.87 -13.78
CA PRO A 267 -31.94 -16.64 -14.20
C PRO A 267 -31.39 -15.45 -13.41
N PRO A 268 -31.25 -14.26 -14.04
CA PRO A 268 -30.75 -13.08 -13.37
C PRO A 268 -31.59 -12.76 -12.13
N SER A 269 -30.92 -12.50 -11.01
CA SER A 269 -31.59 -12.18 -9.75
C SER A 269 -32.49 -10.97 -9.92
N LYS A 270 -33.72 -11.07 -9.41
CA LYS A 270 -34.68 -9.96 -9.35
C LYS A 270 -34.31 -8.92 -8.28
N MET A 271 -33.25 -9.16 -7.51
CA MET A 271 -32.80 -8.26 -6.44
C MET A 271 -32.19 -6.98 -7.02
N VAL A 272 -32.89 -5.86 -6.81
CA VAL A 272 -32.36 -4.51 -7.11
C VAL A 272 -31.52 -4.03 -5.91
N LEU A 273 -30.20 -4.12 -6.05
CA LEU A 273 -29.24 -3.83 -4.97
C LEU A 273 -29.34 -2.39 -4.42
N ASP A 274 -29.76 -1.43 -5.25
CA ASP A 274 -29.86 -0.03 -4.84
C ASP A 274 -31.08 0.23 -3.94
N ASP A 275 -32.19 -0.46 -4.18
CA ASP A 275 -33.37 -0.39 -3.31
C ASP A 275 -33.09 -1.05 -1.95
N TRP A 276 -32.34 -2.15 -1.96
CA TRP A 276 -31.88 -2.82 -0.73
C TRP A 276 -30.97 -1.91 0.12
N LYS A 277 -29.98 -1.25 -0.49
CA LYS A 277 -29.07 -0.32 0.22
C LYS A 277 -29.83 0.86 0.81
N ARG A 278 -30.80 1.39 0.06
CA ARG A 278 -31.66 2.49 0.51
C ARG A 278 -32.53 2.06 1.68
N LEU A 279 -33.09 0.86 1.65
CA LEU A 279 -33.92 0.33 2.75
C LEU A 279 -33.10 0.07 4.01
N TYR A 280 -31.96 -0.62 3.88
CA TYR A 280 -31.07 -0.95 5.00
C TYR A 280 -30.56 0.30 5.72
N SER A 281 -30.16 1.32 4.96
CA SER A 281 -29.65 2.58 5.52
C SER A 281 -30.71 3.42 6.25
N ASN A 282 -32.00 3.19 5.97
CA ASN A 282 -33.10 3.95 6.54
C ASN A 282 -33.78 3.27 7.74
N THR A 283 -33.56 1.97 7.96
CA THR A 283 -34.12 1.25 9.12
C THR A 283 -33.21 1.40 10.33
N LYS A 284 -33.56 2.27 11.28
CA LYS A 284 -32.68 2.62 12.41
C LYS A 284 -32.93 1.83 13.70
N THR A 285 -34.05 1.14 13.85
CA THR A 285 -34.50 0.65 15.18
C THR A 285 -34.89 -0.82 15.26
N ASN A 286 -35.13 -1.53 14.15
CA ASN A 286 -35.44 -2.97 14.20
C ASN A 286 -34.81 -3.77 13.06
N PHE A 287 -33.51 -4.04 13.17
CA PHE A 287 -32.77 -4.87 12.21
C PHE A 287 -33.29 -6.31 12.11
N ARG A 288 -34.20 -6.76 12.98
CA ARG A 288 -34.82 -8.10 12.91
C ARG A 288 -35.98 -8.19 11.91
N GLU A 289 -36.56 -7.06 11.52
CA GLU A 289 -37.62 -7.00 10.49
C GLU A 289 -37.05 -6.98 9.07
N VAL A 290 -35.86 -6.41 8.89
CA VAL A 290 -35.17 -6.36 7.58
C VAL A 290 -34.94 -7.77 6.99
N PRO A 291 -34.47 -8.79 7.76
CA PRO A 291 -34.38 -10.16 7.28
C PRO A 291 -35.72 -10.76 6.86
N LYS A 292 -36.81 -10.49 7.60
CA LYS A 292 -38.12 -11.10 7.31
C LYS A 292 -38.72 -10.55 6.02
N PHE A 293 -38.69 -9.22 5.84
CA PHE A 293 -39.18 -8.56 4.63
C PHE A 293 -38.34 -8.90 3.39
N VAL A 294 -37.00 -9.02 3.53
CA VAL A 294 -36.11 -9.44 2.43
C VAL A 294 -36.39 -10.88 2.00
N MET A 295 -36.72 -11.77 2.93
CA MET A 295 -37.12 -13.14 2.62
C MET A 295 -38.50 -13.19 1.93
N ASP A 296 -39.40 -12.28 2.27
CA ASP A 296 -40.77 -12.22 1.72
C ASP A 296 -40.85 -11.54 0.34
N GLU A 297 -40.03 -10.51 0.04
CA GLU A 297 -40.13 -9.72 -1.21
C GLU A 297 -39.02 -9.99 -2.24
N VAL A 298 -37.84 -10.47 -1.84
CA VAL A 298 -36.64 -10.51 -2.71
C VAL A 298 -36.20 -11.94 -3.04
N TYR A 299 -36.76 -12.94 -2.37
CA TYR A 299 -36.21 -14.30 -2.35
C TYR A 299 -37.08 -15.29 -3.16
N ASP A 300 -36.53 -15.89 -4.23
CA ASP A 300 -37.20 -16.97 -5.00
C ASP A 300 -37.15 -18.28 -4.17
N MET A 301 -38.09 -18.43 -3.23
CA MET A 301 -38.19 -19.61 -2.34
C MET A 301 -38.45 -20.94 -3.06
N GLU A 302 -38.93 -20.91 -4.32
CA GLU A 302 -39.21 -22.13 -5.10
C GLU A 302 -37.94 -22.88 -5.55
N LEU A 303 -36.77 -22.25 -5.48
CA LEU A 303 -35.49 -22.85 -5.90
C LEU A 303 -34.68 -23.47 -4.76
N TYR A 304 -35.19 -23.45 -3.51
CA TYR A 304 -34.49 -23.91 -2.32
C TYR A 304 -35.40 -24.70 -1.37
N GLU A 305 -34.99 -25.91 -0.97
CA GLU A 305 -35.64 -26.64 0.12
C GLU A 305 -35.08 -26.20 1.47
N TRP A 306 -35.91 -25.54 2.27
CA TRP A 306 -35.57 -25.09 3.62
C TRP A 306 -36.01 -26.14 4.64
N THR A 307 -35.05 -26.84 5.24
CA THR A 307 -35.33 -27.71 6.38
C THR A 307 -34.86 -27.01 7.65
N LYS A 308 -35.76 -26.88 8.63
CA LYS A 308 -35.39 -26.43 9.97
C LYS A 308 -34.42 -27.45 10.54
N VAL A 309 -33.22 -27.01 10.90
CA VAL A 309 -32.24 -27.86 11.57
C VAL A 309 -32.81 -28.32 12.90
N ASP A 310 -32.91 -29.63 13.08
CA ASP A 310 -33.20 -30.22 14.37
C ASP A 310 -31.92 -30.23 15.19
N ILE A 311 -31.85 -29.32 16.16
CA ILE A 311 -30.69 -29.18 17.06
C ILE A 311 -30.54 -30.35 18.04
N SER A 312 -31.53 -31.25 18.11
CA SER A 312 -31.44 -32.52 18.85
C SER A 312 -30.89 -33.67 18.00
N ASP A 313 -30.78 -33.49 16.69
CA ASP A 313 -30.12 -34.41 15.76
C ASP A 313 -28.64 -34.04 15.61
N GLU A 314 -27.77 -34.83 16.25
CA GLU A 314 -26.33 -34.60 16.27
C GLU A 314 -25.68 -34.64 14.87
N ALA A 315 -26.24 -35.39 13.90
CA ALA A 315 -25.69 -35.44 12.54
C ALA A 315 -25.99 -34.16 11.75
N GLN A 316 -27.14 -33.52 11.98
CA GLN A 316 -27.45 -32.22 11.39
C GLN A 316 -26.61 -31.10 12.00
N LYS A 317 -26.38 -31.17 13.31
CA LYS A 317 -25.56 -30.21 14.06
C LYS A 317 -24.09 -30.24 13.63
N GLU A 318 -23.52 -31.43 13.41
CA GLU A 318 -22.14 -31.59 12.95
C GLU A 318 -21.92 -31.01 11.54
N ARG A 319 -22.88 -31.24 10.62
CA ARG A 319 -22.86 -30.64 9.27
C ARG A 319 -22.89 -29.12 9.28
N VAL A 320 -23.69 -28.51 10.16
CA VAL A 320 -23.79 -27.05 10.28
C VAL A 320 -22.49 -26.46 10.82
N ASN A 321 -21.90 -27.10 11.85
CA ASN A 321 -20.63 -26.66 12.42
C ASN A 321 -19.47 -26.73 11.42
N ALA A 322 -19.46 -27.74 10.53
CA ALA A 322 -18.45 -27.87 9.48
C ALA A 322 -18.53 -26.77 8.39
N MET A 323 -19.65 -26.04 8.29
CA MET A 323 -19.83 -24.94 7.33
C MET A 323 -19.49 -23.55 7.91
N ILE A 324 -19.14 -23.47 9.20
CA ILE A 324 -18.76 -22.23 9.88
C ILE A 324 -17.23 -22.25 10.00
N GLU A 325 -16.54 -21.55 9.09
CA GLU A 325 -15.07 -21.65 8.99
C GLU A 325 -14.29 -20.93 10.11
N ASP A 326 -14.91 -20.05 10.91
CA ASP A 326 -14.23 -19.45 12.09
C ASP A 326 -15.27 -19.04 13.16
N GLN A 327 -15.15 -19.57 14.38
CA GLN A 327 -15.86 -19.05 15.56
C GLN A 327 -14.98 -17.98 16.23
N GLU A 328 -15.11 -16.71 15.83
CA GLU A 328 -14.57 -15.61 16.63
C GLU A 328 -15.54 -15.29 17.79
N PRO A 329 -15.06 -15.30 19.05
CA PRO A 329 -15.88 -14.87 20.18
C PRO A 329 -16.11 -13.35 20.12
N PHE A 330 -17.37 -12.93 20.30
CA PHE A 330 -17.74 -11.53 20.47
C PHE A 330 -17.95 -11.27 21.98
N GLU A 331 -17.17 -10.36 22.56
CA GLU A 331 -17.27 -9.96 23.97
C GLU A 331 -17.16 -11.09 25.02
N GLY A 332 -16.46 -12.19 24.70
CA GLY A 332 -16.14 -13.24 25.66
C GLY A 332 -17.26 -14.26 25.92
N GLU A 333 -18.38 -14.20 25.18
CA GLU A 333 -19.39 -15.26 25.15
C GLU A 333 -19.34 -16.03 23.81
N ALA A 334 -19.60 -17.34 23.87
CA ALA A 334 -19.75 -18.15 22.67
C ALA A 334 -21.05 -17.76 21.95
N LEU A 335 -20.97 -17.47 20.64
CA LEU A 335 -22.13 -17.21 19.78
C LEU A 335 -22.99 -18.47 19.64
N LEU A 336 -23.83 -18.74 20.65
CA LEU A 336 -24.94 -19.67 20.56
C LEU A 336 -26.08 -19.00 19.77
N ASP A 337 -25.91 -18.97 18.46
CA ASP A 337 -26.96 -19.01 17.42
C ASP A 337 -26.36 -18.49 16.11
N ALA A 338 -25.57 -19.34 15.44
CA ALA A 338 -25.21 -19.10 14.06
C ALA A 338 -26.47 -19.28 13.19
N LYS A 339 -27.12 -18.18 12.82
CA LYS A 339 -27.90 -18.15 11.58
C LYS A 339 -26.91 -18.02 10.44
N CYS A 340 -26.58 -19.13 9.79
CA CYS A 340 -25.83 -19.13 8.54
C CYS A 340 -26.49 -18.19 7.53
N PHE A 341 -25.73 -17.22 7.05
CA PHE A 341 -25.99 -16.57 5.76
C PHE A 341 -24.84 -16.96 4.83
N LYS A 342 -25.20 -17.45 3.65
CA LYS A 342 -24.33 -17.44 2.47
C LYS A 342 -25.03 -16.64 1.38
#